data_AF-A0A6F8Y8U2-F1
#
_entry.id   AF-A0A6F8Y8U2-F1
#
_cell.length_a   1.000
_cell.length_b   1.000
_cell.length_c   1.000
_cell.angle_alpha   90.00
_cell.angle_beta   90.00
_cell.angle_gamma   90.00
#
_symmetry.space_group_name_H-M   'P 1'
#
loop_
_entity.id
_entity.type
_entity.pdbx_description
1 polymer ?
#
loop_
_entity_poly.entity_id
_entity_poly.type
_entity_poly.pdbx_seq_one_letter_code
_entity_poly.pdbx_strand_id
1 'polypeptide(L)'
;MNRWGDPRLRPVHPPERYADTASGAVTYRPVLRDGEPLGFLWASEVDGAAGWVDHGAAGASGWSAGTPWLRHLAASKAAGHTPAEALRHLADLPSDERAGVVGGTEAEAASLAELTELSVPAGLPAPPPEPPRPTAPGVPPEGLNTVQQAAYDYTRAPGVHNALLQADDPPARLAELLAAPARAAELAAIFGREPLYGDFAERYRLLDQAVAAPLPESLETLRGVEDVANLTGGLADVRALAGGTYTEPGYLSVSLGATPAYRTGCWLRLVVPKGTRALWMGRQSHHPYERELILPRGLTIRIDDVYLRDGHVEIAATIA
;
A
#
# COMPACT_ATOMS: atom_id res chain seq x y z
N MET A 1 49.99 -10.43 -7.17
CA MET A 1 49.77 -10.58 -5.72
C MET A 1 48.36 -10.07 -5.42
N ASN A 2 47.42 -10.99 -5.15
CA ASN A 2 46.04 -10.68 -4.76
C ASN A 2 46.01 -10.09 -3.33
N ARG A 3 45.27 -8.99 -3.13
CA ARG A 3 44.95 -8.43 -1.80
C ARG A 3 43.49 -7.98 -1.65
N TRP A 4 42.58 -8.67 -2.34
CA TRP A 4 41.16 -8.59 -2.04
C TRP A 4 40.68 -10.03 -1.87
N GLY A 5 40.48 -10.43 -0.61
CA GLY A 5 39.86 -11.70 -0.31
C GLY A 5 38.47 -11.73 -0.93
N ASP A 6 38.19 -12.82 -1.64
CA ASP A 6 36.88 -13.19 -2.17
C ASP A 6 35.79 -13.01 -1.10
N PRO A 7 34.97 -11.94 -1.14
CA PRO A 7 33.74 -11.93 -0.38
C PRO A 7 32.78 -12.77 -1.21
N ARG A 8 32.69 -14.06 -0.88
CA ARG A 8 31.60 -14.90 -1.34
C ARG A 8 30.31 -14.24 -0.89
N LEU A 9 29.70 -13.44 -1.76
CA LEU A 9 28.36 -12.91 -1.60
C LEU A 9 27.47 -14.14 -1.46
N ARG A 10 27.07 -14.44 -0.22
CA ARG A 10 26.01 -15.41 0.00
C ARG A 10 24.74 -14.75 -0.55
N PRO A 11 24.02 -15.41 -1.46
CA PRO A 11 22.68 -14.97 -1.83
C PRO A 11 21.87 -14.85 -0.54
N VAL A 12 21.44 -13.64 -0.18
CA VAL A 12 20.35 -13.48 0.79
C VAL A 12 19.10 -13.76 -0.02
N HIS A 13 18.67 -15.02 -0.01
CA HIS A 13 17.35 -15.34 -0.54
C HIS A 13 16.32 -14.54 0.27
N PRO A 14 15.35 -13.86 -0.38
CA PRO A 14 14.20 -13.34 0.35
C PRO A 14 13.64 -14.48 1.21
N PRO A 15 13.23 -14.21 2.47
CA PRO A 15 12.73 -15.26 3.33
C PRO A 15 11.62 -16.00 2.60
N GLU A 16 11.70 -17.33 2.57
CA GLU A 16 10.67 -18.13 1.92
C GLU A 16 9.31 -17.77 2.50
N ARG A 17 8.33 -17.58 1.61
CA ARG A 17 6.95 -17.26 1.99
C ARG A 17 6.03 -18.32 1.41
N TYR A 18 4.92 -18.54 2.08
CA TYR A 18 3.78 -19.22 1.46
C TYR A 18 3.23 -18.35 0.33
N ALA A 19 2.47 -18.96 -0.58
CA ALA A 19 1.66 -18.18 -1.50
C ALA A 19 0.67 -17.29 -0.71
N ASP A 20 0.37 -16.11 -1.26
CA ASP A 20 -0.48 -15.09 -0.63
C ASP A 20 -1.95 -15.18 -1.08
N THR A 21 -2.28 -16.14 -1.94
CA THR A 21 -3.63 -16.38 -2.46
C THR A 21 -3.98 -17.86 -2.37
N ALA A 22 -5.25 -18.15 -2.16
CA ALA A 22 -5.82 -19.49 -2.18
C ALA A 22 -7.00 -19.53 -3.14
N SER A 23 -7.06 -20.57 -3.97
CA SER A 23 -8.13 -20.78 -4.94
C SER A 23 -9.28 -21.63 -4.37
N GLY A 24 -9.00 -22.36 -3.30
CA GLY A 24 -9.96 -23.20 -2.59
C GLY A 24 -10.21 -22.77 -1.14
N ALA A 25 -10.75 -23.70 -0.36
CA ALA A 25 -11.06 -23.51 1.04
C ALA A 25 -9.82 -23.13 1.85
N VAL A 26 -10.01 -22.26 2.84
CA VAL A 26 -8.98 -21.83 3.78
C VAL A 26 -9.42 -22.17 5.19
N THR A 27 -8.48 -22.70 5.98
CA THR A 27 -8.64 -22.75 7.43
C THR A 27 -8.13 -21.45 8.03
N TYR A 28 -8.78 -20.97 9.09
CA TYR A 28 -8.40 -19.71 9.70
C TYR A 28 -8.60 -19.72 11.22
N ARG A 29 -7.89 -18.80 11.88
CA ARG A 29 -8.02 -18.50 13.31
C ARG A 29 -8.07 -17.00 13.54
N PRO A 30 -8.96 -16.49 14.41
CA PRO A 30 -8.97 -15.09 14.77
C PRO A 30 -7.73 -14.74 15.59
N VAL A 31 -7.25 -13.52 15.44
CA VAL A 31 -6.26 -12.91 16.33
C VAL A 31 -6.95 -11.81 17.11
N LEU A 32 -6.82 -11.87 18.42
CA LEU A 32 -7.57 -11.06 19.37
C LEU A 32 -6.64 -10.14 20.16
N ARG A 33 -7.15 -8.97 20.54
CA ARG A 33 -6.59 -8.14 21.60
C ARG A 33 -7.72 -7.65 22.49
N ASP A 34 -7.57 -7.83 23.79
CA ASP A 34 -8.58 -7.47 24.80
C ASP A 34 -9.97 -8.08 24.50
N GLY A 35 -9.99 -9.25 23.84
CA GLY A 35 -11.22 -9.94 23.41
C GLY A 35 -11.77 -9.53 22.05
N GLU A 36 -11.22 -8.48 21.41
CA GLU A 36 -11.68 -7.95 20.13
C GLU A 36 -10.84 -8.48 18.95
N PRO A 37 -11.46 -8.84 17.81
CA PRO A 37 -10.75 -9.36 16.65
C PRO A 37 -9.97 -8.26 15.92
N LEU A 38 -8.66 -8.48 15.77
CA LEU A 38 -7.75 -7.67 14.96
C LEU A 38 -7.70 -8.13 13.50
N GLY A 39 -7.95 -9.41 13.26
CA GLY A 39 -7.85 -10.05 11.96
C GLY A 39 -7.85 -11.56 12.08
N PHE A 40 -7.53 -12.23 10.98
CA PHE A 40 -7.48 -13.67 10.86
C PHE A 40 -6.15 -14.11 10.25
N LEU A 41 -5.51 -15.08 10.89
CA LEU A 41 -4.50 -15.91 10.25
C LEU A 41 -5.20 -17.00 9.47
N TRP A 42 -4.74 -17.28 8.25
CA TRP A 42 -5.33 -18.32 7.40
C TRP A 42 -4.28 -19.17 6.71
N ALA A 43 -4.68 -20.39 6.32
CA ALA A 43 -3.88 -21.36 5.60
C ALA A 43 -4.73 -22.12 4.56
N SER A 44 -4.13 -22.44 3.42
CA SER A 44 -4.61 -23.41 2.43
C SER A 44 -3.49 -24.40 2.19
N GLU A 45 -3.70 -25.65 2.60
CA GLU A 45 -2.75 -26.73 2.36
C GLU A 45 -2.67 -27.09 0.87
N VAL A 46 -3.82 -27.03 0.17
CA VAL A 46 -3.93 -27.35 -1.26
C VAL A 46 -3.14 -26.37 -2.11
N ASP A 47 -3.24 -25.07 -1.80
CA ASP A 47 -2.57 -24.01 -2.56
C ASP A 47 -1.14 -23.73 -2.04
N GLY A 48 -0.71 -24.38 -0.95
CA GLY A 48 0.57 -24.06 -0.31
C GLY A 48 0.63 -22.62 0.20
N ALA A 49 -0.51 -22.06 0.59
CA ALA A 49 -0.73 -20.64 0.84
C ALA A 49 -1.05 -20.37 2.32
N ALA A 50 -0.59 -19.25 2.85
CA ALA A 50 -0.95 -18.81 4.20
C ALA A 50 -0.73 -17.31 4.31
N GLY A 51 -1.55 -16.65 5.13
CA GLY A 51 -1.50 -15.21 5.22
C GLY A 51 -2.31 -14.62 6.36
N TRP A 52 -2.53 -13.32 6.23
CA TRP A 52 -3.26 -12.49 7.16
C TRP A 52 -4.39 -11.76 6.42
N VAL A 53 -5.55 -11.67 7.05
CA VAL A 53 -6.65 -10.80 6.65
C VAL A 53 -6.97 -9.91 7.85
N ASP A 54 -6.91 -8.58 7.68
CA ASP A 54 -7.32 -7.66 8.74
C ASP A 54 -8.84 -7.69 8.97
N HIS A 55 -9.25 -7.48 10.22
CA HIS A 55 -10.65 -7.30 10.56
C HIS A 55 -11.00 -5.83 10.41
N GLY A 56 -11.97 -5.50 9.55
CA GLY A 56 -12.32 -4.13 9.19
C GLY A 56 -12.76 -3.25 10.36
N ALA A 57 -13.29 -3.85 11.45
CA ALA A 57 -13.62 -3.11 12.67
C ALA A 57 -12.37 -2.67 13.46
N ALA A 58 -11.25 -3.37 13.32
CA ALA A 58 -10.01 -3.10 14.05
C ALA A 58 -9.17 -1.98 13.42
N GLY A 59 -9.47 -1.58 12.17
CA GLY A 59 -8.79 -0.50 11.48
C GLY A 59 -7.26 -0.59 11.54
N ALA A 60 -6.60 0.50 11.94
CA ALA A 60 -5.13 0.59 12.01
C ALA A 60 -4.49 -0.43 12.98
N SER A 61 -5.22 -0.86 14.02
CA SER A 61 -4.76 -1.87 14.97
C SER A 61 -4.70 -3.26 14.32
N GLY A 62 -5.67 -3.59 13.46
CA GLY A 62 -5.67 -4.83 12.68
C GLY A 62 -4.54 -4.89 11.66
N TRP A 63 -4.31 -3.79 10.93
CA TRP A 63 -3.19 -3.68 9.99
C TRP A 63 -1.82 -3.77 10.68
N SER A 64 -1.64 -3.04 11.78
CA SER A 64 -0.37 -3.03 12.53
C SER A 64 -0.04 -4.39 13.15
N ALA A 65 -1.06 -5.19 13.47
CA ALA A 65 -0.91 -6.54 13.99
C ALA A 65 -0.48 -7.55 12.92
N GLY A 66 -0.87 -7.36 11.65
CA GLY A 66 -0.56 -8.28 10.57
C GLY A 66 0.95 -8.42 10.27
N THR A 67 1.73 -7.35 10.41
CA THR A 67 3.17 -7.36 10.08
C THR A 67 3.98 -8.37 10.93
N PRO A 68 3.88 -8.38 12.27
CA PRO A 68 4.48 -9.43 13.10
C PRO A 68 4.05 -10.85 12.69
N TRP A 69 2.75 -11.07 12.45
CA TRP A 69 2.22 -12.39 12.08
C TRP A 69 2.73 -12.90 10.73
N LEU A 70 2.82 -12.03 9.73
CA LEU A 70 3.41 -12.36 8.43
C LEU A 70 4.91 -12.74 8.54
N ARG A 71 5.65 -12.13 9.48
CA ARG A 71 7.04 -12.53 9.77
C ARG A 71 7.11 -13.91 10.40
N HIS A 72 6.18 -14.24 11.30
CA HIS A 72 6.13 -15.57 11.90
C HIS A 72 5.71 -16.66 10.89
N LEU A 73 4.84 -16.35 9.94
CA LEU A 73 4.54 -17.24 8.81
C LEU A 73 5.76 -17.47 7.93
N ALA A 74 6.51 -16.42 7.58
CA ALA A 74 7.75 -16.56 6.82
C ALA A 74 8.82 -17.38 7.57
N ALA A 75 8.92 -17.20 8.89
CA ALA A 75 9.80 -18.01 9.74
C ALA A 75 9.36 -19.49 9.78
N SER A 76 8.05 -19.74 9.83
CA SER A 76 7.48 -21.10 9.79
C SER A 76 7.76 -21.78 8.44
N LYS A 77 7.62 -21.06 7.32
CA LYS A 77 7.97 -21.57 5.99
C LYS A 77 9.45 -21.94 5.91
N ALA A 78 10.32 -21.05 6.39
CA ALA A 78 11.76 -21.30 6.43
C ALA A 78 12.15 -22.48 7.35
N ALA A 79 11.33 -22.76 8.37
CA ALA A 79 11.47 -23.94 9.23
C ALA A 79 10.89 -25.23 8.61
N GLY A 80 10.31 -25.15 7.41
CA GLY A 80 9.76 -26.30 6.69
C GLY A 80 8.33 -26.67 7.07
N HIS A 81 7.64 -25.84 7.86
CA HIS A 81 6.24 -26.09 8.21
C HIS A 81 5.36 -26.00 6.96
N THR A 82 4.35 -26.86 6.85
CA THR A 82 3.24 -26.64 5.91
C THR A 82 2.39 -25.44 6.36
N PRO A 83 1.54 -24.86 5.48
CA PRO A 83 0.59 -23.82 5.88
C PRO A 83 -0.23 -24.19 7.12
N ALA A 84 -0.78 -25.40 7.18
CA ALA A 84 -1.60 -25.85 8.31
C ALA A 84 -0.77 -26.09 9.58
N GLU A 85 0.48 -26.54 9.45
CA GLU A 85 1.42 -26.64 10.57
C GLU A 85 1.81 -25.27 11.12
N ALA A 86 2.05 -24.29 10.23
CA ALA A 86 2.33 -22.93 10.63
C ALA A 86 1.14 -22.34 11.41
N LEU A 87 -0.09 -22.47 10.90
CA LEU A 87 -1.28 -21.95 11.59
C LEU A 87 -1.43 -22.52 13.02
N ARG A 88 -1.18 -23.82 13.19
CA ARG A 88 -1.19 -24.47 14.52
C ARG A 88 -0.03 -24.01 15.40
N HIS A 89 1.17 -23.91 14.86
CA HIS A 89 2.34 -23.44 15.61
C HIS A 89 2.16 -22.00 16.10
N LEU A 90 1.60 -21.12 15.27
CA LEU A 90 1.33 -19.73 15.65
C LEU A 90 0.25 -19.62 16.72
N ALA A 91 -0.66 -20.59 16.82
CA ALA A 91 -1.66 -20.64 17.87
C ALA A 91 -1.08 -20.84 19.28
N ASP A 92 0.12 -21.41 19.37
CA ASP A 92 0.81 -21.66 20.64
C ASP A 92 1.75 -20.50 21.05
N LEU A 93 1.89 -19.47 20.21
CA LEU A 93 2.72 -18.32 20.54
C LEU A 93 2.07 -17.46 21.63
N PRO A 94 2.86 -16.92 22.56
CA PRO A 94 2.33 -16.05 23.61
C PRO A 94 1.73 -14.77 23.03
N SER A 95 0.85 -14.13 23.80
CA SER A 95 0.29 -12.83 23.44
C SER A 95 1.40 -11.80 23.23
N ASP A 96 1.28 -11.03 22.16
CA ASP A 96 2.10 -9.85 21.87
C ASP A 96 1.26 -8.59 22.12
N GLU A 97 1.81 -7.61 22.83
CA GLU A 97 1.09 -6.36 23.16
C GLU A 97 0.60 -5.60 21.92
N ARG A 98 1.33 -5.72 20.81
CA ARG A 98 1.08 -5.03 19.54
C ARG A 98 0.47 -5.93 18.45
N ALA A 99 0.63 -7.24 18.52
CA ALA A 99 0.08 -8.17 17.52
C ALA A 99 -1.14 -8.94 18.03
N GLY A 100 -1.43 -8.88 19.34
CA GLY A 100 -2.48 -9.67 19.96
C GLY A 100 -2.06 -11.12 20.18
N VAL A 101 -3.05 -11.99 20.33
CA VAL A 101 -2.87 -13.44 20.50
C VAL A 101 -3.77 -14.18 19.53
N VAL A 102 -3.31 -15.31 19.00
CA VAL A 102 -4.16 -16.19 18.22
C VAL A 102 -5.20 -16.81 19.17
N GLY A 103 -6.47 -16.51 18.91
CA GLY A 103 -7.59 -16.97 19.71
C GLY A 103 -8.45 -18.00 18.97
N GLY A 104 -9.50 -18.45 19.65
CA GLY A 104 -10.54 -19.31 19.07
C GLY A 104 -10.06 -20.72 18.68
N THR A 105 -10.98 -21.44 18.04
CA THR A 105 -10.68 -22.71 17.37
C THR A 105 -10.46 -22.47 15.87
N GLU A 106 -9.80 -23.40 15.20
CA GLU A 106 -9.77 -23.40 13.74
C GLU A 106 -11.19 -23.44 13.18
N ALA A 107 -11.45 -22.57 12.21
CA ALA A 107 -12.65 -22.53 11.41
C ALA A 107 -12.29 -22.62 9.93
N GLU A 108 -13.27 -22.87 9.08
CA GLU A 108 -13.09 -23.01 7.63
C GLU A 108 -13.94 -21.96 6.90
N ALA A 109 -13.39 -21.40 5.84
CA ALA A 109 -14.12 -20.64 4.83
C ALA A 109 -13.93 -21.33 3.49
N ALA A 110 -14.98 -21.40 2.66
CA ALA A 110 -14.95 -22.03 1.35
C ALA A 110 -13.99 -21.34 0.37
N SER A 111 -13.60 -20.09 0.66
CA SER A 111 -12.54 -19.38 -0.05
C SER A 111 -11.93 -18.25 0.76
N LEU A 112 -10.77 -17.76 0.32
CA LEU A 112 -10.17 -16.53 0.86
C LEU A 112 -11.08 -15.30 0.68
N ALA A 113 -11.92 -15.28 -0.36
CA ALA A 113 -12.90 -14.21 -0.58
C ALA A 113 -13.98 -14.21 0.51
N GLU A 114 -14.50 -15.39 0.88
CA GLU A 114 -15.47 -15.52 1.97
C GLU A 114 -14.85 -15.12 3.31
N LEU A 115 -13.59 -15.51 3.58
CA LEU A 115 -12.90 -15.05 4.80
C LEU A 115 -12.74 -13.53 4.83
N THR A 116 -12.52 -12.89 3.68
CA THR A 116 -12.46 -11.43 3.57
C THR A 116 -13.83 -10.80 3.82
N GLU A 117 -14.92 -11.39 3.34
CA GLU A 117 -16.27 -10.93 3.64
C GLU A 117 -16.59 -11.04 5.13
N LEU A 118 -16.17 -12.13 5.78
CA LEU A 118 -16.28 -12.32 7.23
C LEU A 118 -15.47 -11.29 8.03
N SER A 119 -14.43 -10.72 7.44
CA SER A 119 -13.61 -9.70 8.09
C SER A 119 -14.20 -8.29 7.99
N VAL A 120 -15.25 -8.10 7.19
CA VAL A 120 -15.98 -6.83 7.09
C VAL A 120 -17.06 -6.77 8.18
N PRO A 121 -17.13 -5.69 8.99
CA PRO A 121 -18.24 -5.50 9.92
C PRO A 121 -19.59 -5.56 9.20
N ALA A 122 -20.54 -6.30 9.75
CA ALA A 122 -21.90 -6.36 9.23
C ALA A 122 -22.48 -4.95 9.08
N GLY A 123 -22.91 -4.58 7.86
CA GLY A 123 -23.54 -3.29 7.55
C GLY A 123 -22.77 -2.34 6.62
N LEU A 124 -21.56 -2.70 6.17
CA LEU A 124 -20.90 -1.98 5.07
C LEU A 124 -21.35 -2.53 3.70
N PRO A 125 -21.67 -1.68 2.71
CA PRO A 125 -22.06 -2.16 1.39
C PRO A 125 -20.91 -2.88 0.70
N ALA A 126 -21.22 -3.98 0.00
CA ALA A 126 -20.27 -4.69 -0.84
C ALA A 126 -19.62 -3.73 -1.86
N PRO A 127 -18.32 -3.92 -2.19
CA PRO A 127 -17.67 -3.08 -3.20
C PRO A 127 -18.40 -3.22 -4.55
N PRO A 128 -18.48 -2.13 -5.35
CA PRO A 128 -19.12 -2.19 -6.65
C PRO A 128 -18.41 -3.18 -7.58
N PRO A 129 -19.13 -3.79 -8.55
CA PRO A 129 -18.55 -4.74 -9.50
C PRO A 129 -17.44 -4.08 -10.34
N GLU A 130 -16.39 -4.86 -10.60
CA GLU A 130 -15.18 -4.41 -11.30
C GLU A 130 -15.52 -3.89 -12.73
N PRO A 131 -15.06 -2.69 -13.13
CA PRO A 131 -15.23 -2.22 -14.50
C PRO A 131 -14.40 -3.09 -15.47
N PRO A 132 -14.84 -3.27 -16.73
CA PRO A 132 -14.15 -4.11 -17.70
C PRO A 132 -12.72 -3.59 -17.96
N ARG A 133 -11.76 -4.51 -17.85
CA ARG A 133 -10.33 -4.26 -18.04
C ARG A 133 -10.06 -3.73 -19.47
N PRO A 134 -9.39 -2.57 -19.65
CA PRO A 134 -8.90 -2.17 -20.97
C PRO A 134 -7.88 -3.19 -21.47
N THR A 135 -8.09 -3.76 -22.64
CA THR A 135 -7.17 -4.69 -23.28
C THR A 135 -5.96 -3.94 -23.87
N ALA A 136 -4.89 -3.82 -23.10
CA ALA A 136 -3.58 -3.47 -23.64
C ALA A 136 -2.87 -4.75 -24.14
N PRO A 137 -2.23 -4.75 -25.33
CA PRO A 137 -1.50 -5.93 -25.81
C PRO A 137 -0.14 -6.05 -25.11
N GLY A 138 0.13 -7.24 -24.57
CA GLY A 138 1.49 -7.80 -24.38
C GLY A 138 2.27 -7.35 -23.15
N VAL A 139 2.07 -8.03 -22.02
CA VAL A 139 3.13 -8.26 -21.01
C VAL A 139 3.01 -9.73 -20.55
N PRO A 140 4.09 -10.53 -20.58
CA PRO A 140 4.05 -11.94 -20.20
C PRO A 140 3.87 -12.12 -18.68
N PRO A 141 3.43 -13.30 -18.22
CA PRO A 141 3.22 -13.55 -16.80
C PRO A 141 4.55 -13.91 -16.12
N GLU A 142 4.97 -13.10 -15.15
CA GLU A 142 5.56 -13.49 -13.85
C GLU A 142 5.88 -12.21 -13.04
N GLY A 143 5.25 -12.04 -11.88
CA GLY A 143 5.61 -11.06 -10.84
C GLY A 143 5.54 -9.57 -11.23
N LEU A 144 4.32 -8.99 -11.24
CA LEU A 144 3.99 -7.57 -11.45
C LEU A 144 4.52 -6.95 -12.76
N ASN A 145 3.67 -6.21 -13.48
CA ASN A 145 4.17 -5.46 -14.63
C ASN A 145 5.08 -4.31 -14.15
N THR A 146 6.02 -3.86 -14.99
CA THR A 146 7.02 -2.82 -14.65
C THR A 146 6.42 -1.52 -14.11
N VAL A 147 5.17 -1.22 -14.47
CA VAL A 147 4.41 -0.06 -13.97
C VAL A 147 4.05 -0.22 -12.50
N GLN A 148 3.58 -1.40 -12.08
CA GLN A 148 3.22 -1.67 -10.69
C GLN A 148 4.43 -1.60 -9.76
N GLN A 149 5.57 -2.16 -10.21
CA GLN A 149 6.81 -2.04 -9.46
C GLN A 149 7.28 -0.58 -9.38
N ALA A 150 7.16 0.20 -10.46
CA ALA A 150 7.50 1.62 -10.45
C ALA A 150 6.62 2.43 -9.48
N ALA A 151 5.31 2.13 -9.44
CA ALA A 151 4.37 2.75 -8.50
C ALA A 151 4.69 2.38 -7.05
N TYR A 152 5.01 1.11 -6.78
CA TYR A 152 5.38 0.66 -5.44
C TYR A 152 6.71 1.25 -4.98
N ASP A 153 7.74 1.28 -5.84
CA ASP A 153 9.02 1.86 -5.47
C ASP A 153 8.89 3.38 -5.20
N TYR A 154 7.96 4.05 -5.88
CA TYR A 154 7.66 5.46 -5.65
C TYR A 154 7.18 5.73 -4.21
N THR A 155 6.37 4.84 -3.64
CA THR A 155 5.88 5.01 -2.26
C THR A 155 6.94 4.74 -1.19
N ARG A 156 8.07 4.12 -1.54
CA ARG A 156 9.14 3.78 -0.59
C ARG A 156 10.07 4.95 -0.26
N ALA A 157 10.05 6.02 -1.05
CA ALA A 157 10.88 7.22 -0.81
C ALA A 157 10.16 8.53 -1.19
N PRO A 158 8.94 8.80 -0.69
CA PRO A 158 8.09 9.89 -1.19
C PRO A 158 8.73 11.27 -1.03
N GLY A 159 9.45 11.52 0.07
CA GLY A 159 10.18 12.77 0.28
C GLY A 159 11.33 13.00 -0.71
N VAL A 160 11.99 11.93 -1.19
CA VAL A 160 13.02 12.02 -2.23
C VAL A 160 12.37 12.38 -3.56
N HIS A 161 11.30 11.68 -3.94
CA HIS A 161 10.59 11.95 -5.17
C HIS A 161 10.07 13.39 -5.22
N ASN A 162 9.45 13.87 -4.15
CA ASN A 162 8.98 15.25 -4.05
C ASN A 162 10.13 16.26 -4.18
N ALA A 163 11.26 16.02 -3.51
CA ALA A 163 12.43 16.89 -3.62
C ALA A 163 13.01 16.93 -5.04
N LEU A 164 13.04 15.79 -5.76
CA LEU A 164 13.53 15.73 -7.13
C LEU A 164 12.57 16.37 -8.13
N LEU A 165 11.26 16.19 -7.95
CA LEU A 165 10.23 16.74 -8.82
C LEU A 165 10.08 18.26 -8.71
N GLN A 166 10.48 18.82 -7.57
CA GLN A 166 10.47 20.27 -7.32
C GLN A 166 11.83 20.95 -7.58
N ALA A 167 12.89 20.18 -7.86
CA ALA A 167 14.23 20.74 -8.04
C ALA A 167 14.41 21.34 -9.44
N ASP A 168 15.02 22.52 -9.51
CA ASP A 168 15.46 23.12 -10.77
C ASP A 168 16.56 22.28 -11.45
N ASP A 169 17.45 21.65 -10.66
CA ASP A 169 18.48 20.71 -11.09
C ASP A 169 18.35 19.38 -10.32
N PRO A 170 17.50 18.45 -10.79
CA PRO A 170 17.29 17.17 -10.11
C PRO A 170 18.53 16.27 -10.00
N PRO A 171 19.44 16.19 -10.99
CA PRO A 171 20.73 15.51 -10.81
C PRO A 171 21.57 16.05 -9.67
N ALA A 172 21.74 17.38 -9.57
CA ALA A 172 22.47 17.98 -8.45
C ALA A 172 21.76 17.72 -7.13
N ARG A 173 20.42 17.83 -7.10
CA ARG A 173 19.62 17.55 -5.90
C ARG A 173 19.75 16.10 -5.44
N LEU A 174 19.79 15.14 -6.35
CA LEU A 174 20.03 13.73 -6.00
C LEU A 174 21.41 13.55 -5.37
N ALA A 175 22.45 14.19 -5.92
CA ALA A 175 23.81 14.12 -5.37
C ALA A 175 23.87 14.66 -3.94
N GLU A 176 23.18 15.77 -3.65
CA GLU A 176 23.05 16.31 -2.29
C GLU A 176 22.36 15.33 -1.34
N LEU A 177 21.27 14.70 -1.78
CA LEU A 177 20.53 13.72 -0.97
C LEU A 177 21.38 12.47 -0.68
N LEU A 178 22.17 12.01 -1.65
CA LEU A 178 23.06 10.85 -1.52
C LEU A 178 24.29 11.14 -0.65
N ALA A 179 24.64 12.40 -0.40
CA ALA A 179 25.74 12.76 0.50
C ALA A 179 25.52 12.27 1.95
N ALA A 180 24.26 12.01 2.34
CA ALA A 180 23.93 11.38 3.61
C ALA A 180 23.99 9.84 3.50
N PRO A 181 24.90 9.14 4.21
CA PRO A 181 25.08 7.68 4.05
C PRO A 181 23.82 6.84 4.31
N ALA A 182 22.99 7.26 5.27
CA ALA A 182 21.72 6.58 5.55
C ALA A 182 20.74 6.68 4.37
N ARG A 183 20.69 7.84 3.70
CA ARG A 183 19.85 8.07 2.52
C ARG A 183 20.38 7.32 1.29
N ALA A 184 21.70 7.30 1.11
CA ALA A 184 22.31 6.50 0.05
C ALA A 184 22.00 5.00 0.22
N ALA A 185 22.10 4.46 1.45
CA ALA A 185 21.78 3.07 1.73
C ALA A 185 20.29 2.74 1.55
N GLU A 186 19.38 3.62 1.99
CA GLU A 186 17.93 3.52 1.77
C GLU A 186 17.60 3.40 0.28
N LEU A 187 18.13 4.31 -0.53
CA LEU A 187 17.89 4.33 -1.97
C LEU A 187 18.57 3.15 -2.67
N ALA A 188 19.78 2.76 -2.25
CA ALA A 188 20.43 1.56 -2.79
C ALA A 188 19.62 0.28 -2.53
N ALA A 189 18.92 0.18 -1.41
CA ALA A 189 18.03 -0.94 -1.12
C ALA A 189 16.75 -0.97 -1.98
N ILE A 190 16.36 0.16 -2.57
CA ILE A 190 15.21 0.26 -3.52
C ILE A 190 15.67 -0.10 -4.94
N PHE A 191 16.83 0.39 -5.35
CA PHE A 191 17.32 0.24 -6.73
C PHE A 191 18.31 -0.92 -6.93
N GLY A 192 18.71 -1.60 -5.86
CA GLY A 192 19.73 -2.65 -5.85
C GLY A 192 21.18 -2.14 -6.00
N ARG A 193 21.35 -0.83 -6.19
CA ARG A 193 22.62 -0.10 -6.28
C ARG A 193 22.36 1.37 -5.96
N GLU A 194 23.41 2.13 -5.70
CA GLU A 194 23.29 3.60 -5.65
C GLU A 194 22.65 4.12 -6.96
N PRO A 195 21.52 4.84 -6.89
CA PRO A 195 20.80 5.24 -8.07
C PRO A 195 21.40 6.48 -8.73
N LEU A 196 21.27 6.55 -10.04
CA LEU A 196 21.49 7.74 -10.85
C LEU A 196 20.15 8.42 -11.10
N TYR A 197 20.16 9.72 -11.43
CA TYR A 197 18.91 10.43 -11.75
C TYR A 197 18.15 9.77 -12.91
N GLY A 198 18.86 9.16 -13.87
CA GLY A 198 18.25 8.40 -14.96
C GLY A 198 17.33 7.27 -14.49
N ASP A 199 17.61 6.65 -13.34
CA ASP A 199 16.78 5.57 -12.79
C ASP A 199 15.43 6.10 -12.31
N PHE A 200 15.41 7.30 -11.72
CA PHE A 200 14.18 7.99 -11.34
C PHE A 200 13.41 8.50 -12.56
N ALA A 201 14.12 9.14 -13.51
CA ALA A 201 13.52 9.68 -14.72
C ALA A 201 12.82 8.59 -15.55
N GLU A 202 13.41 7.40 -15.65
CA GLU A 202 12.79 6.28 -16.34
C GLU A 202 11.52 5.78 -15.65
N ARG A 203 11.50 5.71 -14.31
CA ARG A 203 10.28 5.37 -13.55
C ARG A 203 9.19 6.41 -13.74
N TYR A 204 9.53 7.71 -13.72
CA TYR A 204 8.57 8.78 -14.02
C TYR A 204 8.03 8.67 -15.44
N ARG A 205 8.88 8.38 -16.43
CA ARG A 205 8.46 8.15 -17.82
C ARG A 205 7.46 6.99 -17.91
N LEU A 206 7.70 5.88 -17.21
CA LEU A 206 6.81 4.72 -17.18
C LEU A 206 5.46 5.06 -16.54
N LEU A 207 5.47 5.75 -15.39
CA LEU A 207 4.24 6.14 -14.69
C LEU A 207 3.44 7.18 -15.47
N ASP A 208 4.09 8.19 -16.07
CA ASP A 208 3.46 9.18 -16.96
C ASP A 208 2.75 8.52 -18.15
N GLN A 209 3.34 7.47 -18.73
CA GLN A 209 2.72 6.70 -19.80
C GLN A 209 1.55 5.85 -19.30
N ALA A 210 1.68 5.28 -18.11
CA ALA A 210 0.65 4.42 -17.54
C ALA A 210 -0.60 5.20 -17.10
N VAL A 211 -0.44 6.42 -16.59
CA VAL A 211 -1.56 7.29 -16.19
C VAL A 211 -2.23 7.99 -17.38
N ALA A 212 -1.91 7.64 -18.63
CA ALA A 212 -2.36 8.37 -19.81
C ALA A 212 -3.84 8.15 -20.18
N ALA A 213 -4.49 7.13 -19.61
CA ALA A 213 -5.87 6.78 -19.95
C ALA A 213 -6.87 7.77 -19.31
N PRO A 214 -7.79 8.37 -20.09
CA PRO A 214 -8.82 9.25 -19.54
C PRO A 214 -9.90 8.44 -18.83
N LEU A 215 -10.38 8.95 -17.70
CA LEU A 215 -11.51 8.37 -16.97
C LEU A 215 -12.81 8.48 -17.80
N PRO A 216 -13.64 7.42 -17.82
CA PRO A 216 -14.89 7.41 -18.59
C PRO A 216 -16.00 8.28 -17.98
N GLU A 217 -15.91 8.55 -16.68
CA GLU A 217 -16.87 9.32 -15.88
C GLU A 217 -16.16 10.04 -14.72
N SER A 218 -16.88 10.96 -14.07
CA SER A 218 -16.37 11.64 -12.87
C SER A 218 -16.46 10.71 -11.66
N LEU A 219 -15.43 10.72 -10.81
CA LEU A 219 -15.33 9.86 -9.64
C LEU A 219 -15.13 10.69 -8.38
N GLU A 220 -15.75 10.28 -7.27
CA GLU A 220 -15.33 10.72 -5.95
C GLU A 220 -14.29 9.74 -5.40
N THR A 221 -13.22 10.28 -4.86
CA THR A 221 -12.07 9.52 -4.36
C THR A 221 -11.67 10.00 -2.97
N LEU A 222 -10.99 9.14 -2.21
CA LEU A 222 -10.55 9.45 -0.85
C LEU A 222 -9.06 9.17 -0.71
N ARG A 223 -8.34 10.01 0.04
CA ARG A 223 -6.94 9.78 0.42
C ARG A 223 -6.74 10.11 1.89
N GLY A 224 -6.04 9.24 2.60
CA GLY A 224 -5.49 9.57 3.92
C GLY A 224 -4.31 10.52 3.76
N VAL A 225 -4.33 11.64 4.48
CA VAL A 225 -3.22 12.58 4.58
C VAL A 225 -2.49 12.27 5.90
N GLU A 226 -1.27 11.73 5.80
CA GLU A 226 -0.50 11.32 6.99
C GLU A 226 -0.15 12.50 7.90
N ASP A 227 0.30 13.61 7.30
CA ASP A 227 0.63 14.81 8.03
C ASP A 227 -0.02 16.02 7.35
N VAL A 228 -1.07 16.52 8.01
CA VAL A 228 -1.81 17.70 7.55
C VAL A 228 -0.93 18.96 7.56
N ALA A 229 0.15 19.00 8.35
CA ALA A 229 1.07 20.12 8.39
C ALA A 229 1.74 20.36 7.03
N ASN A 230 1.94 19.29 6.25
CA ASN A 230 2.49 19.38 4.90
C ASN A 230 1.51 20.06 3.93
N LEU A 231 0.20 19.93 4.16
CA LEU A 231 -0.82 20.65 3.38
C LEU A 231 -1.01 22.08 3.88
N THR A 232 -0.97 22.29 5.19
CA THR A 232 -1.19 23.62 5.77
C THR A 232 -0.04 24.58 5.54
N GLY A 233 1.17 24.11 5.21
CA GLY A 233 2.33 24.98 4.98
C GLY A 233 2.64 25.90 6.16
N GLY A 234 2.29 25.47 7.38
CA GLY A 234 2.43 26.26 8.61
C GLY A 234 1.21 27.09 9.02
N LEU A 235 0.04 26.95 8.37
CA LEU A 235 -1.20 27.54 8.89
C LEU A 235 -1.55 26.94 10.26
N ALA A 236 -1.98 27.82 11.19
CA ALA A 236 -2.35 27.44 12.54
C ALA A 236 -3.73 26.76 12.63
N ASP A 237 -4.65 27.07 11.71
CA ASP A 237 -5.97 26.43 11.58
C ASP A 237 -6.09 25.81 10.19
N VAL A 238 -6.34 24.50 10.14
CA VAL A 238 -6.53 23.74 8.91
C VAL A 238 -7.72 24.24 8.09
N ARG A 239 -8.72 24.86 8.71
CA ARG A 239 -9.86 25.44 7.99
C ARG A 239 -9.46 26.58 7.05
N ALA A 240 -8.33 27.24 7.31
CA ALA A 240 -7.82 28.30 6.44
C ALA A 240 -7.36 27.78 5.06
N LEU A 241 -7.32 26.45 4.86
CA LEU A 241 -7.10 25.86 3.55
C LEU A 241 -8.30 26.05 2.60
N ALA A 242 -9.52 26.25 3.12
CA ALA A 242 -10.72 26.39 2.30
C ALA A 242 -10.62 27.56 1.32
N GLY A 243 -10.96 27.33 0.06
CA GLY A 243 -10.81 28.27 -1.04
C GLY A 243 -9.40 28.38 -1.63
N GLY A 244 -8.40 27.73 -1.01
CA GLY A 244 -7.03 27.69 -1.49
C GLY A 244 -6.81 26.70 -2.64
N THR A 245 -5.61 26.74 -3.21
CA THR A 245 -5.13 25.75 -4.18
C THR A 245 -3.84 25.13 -3.70
N TYR A 246 -3.70 23.83 -3.92
CA TYR A 246 -2.50 23.05 -3.65
C TYR A 246 -2.07 22.35 -4.94
N THR A 247 -0.81 22.45 -5.30
CA THR A 247 -0.25 21.68 -6.43
C THR A 247 0.48 20.48 -5.87
N GLU A 248 0.04 19.28 -6.26
CA GLU A 248 0.72 18.03 -5.94
C GLU A 248 1.86 17.80 -6.95
N PRO A 249 3.13 17.96 -6.55
CA PRO A 249 4.26 17.78 -7.45
C PRO A 249 4.45 16.32 -7.86
N GLY A 250 4.03 15.39 -7.01
CA GLY A 250 4.13 13.94 -7.18
C GLY A 250 2.91 13.29 -7.83
N TYR A 251 2.95 11.97 -8.04
CA TYR A 251 1.72 11.25 -8.40
C TYR A 251 0.83 11.15 -7.18
N LEU A 252 -0.49 11.33 -7.36
CA LEU A 252 -1.44 11.27 -6.27
C LEU A 252 -2.17 9.93 -6.27
N SER A 253 -1.84 9.09 -5.29
CA SER A 253 -2.59 7.85 -5.02
C SER A 253 -3.87 8.18 -4.23
N VAL A 254 -5.02 7.77 -4.76
CA VAL A 254 -6.33 7.91 -4.11
C VAL A 254 -7.07 6.57 -4.13
N SER A 255 -8.00 6.39 -3.22
CA SER A 255 -8.84 5.21 -3.11
C SER A 255 -10.25 5.48 -3.64
N LEU A 256 -10.81 4.53 -4.38
CA LEU A 256 -12.23 4.51 -4.67
C LEU A 256 -13.04 3.98 -3.48
N GLY A 257 -14.32 4.36 -3.40
CA GLY A 257 -15.26 3.89 -2.39
C GLY A 257 -15.43 4.85 -1.20
N ALA A 258 -16.17 4.42 -0.18
CA ALA A 258 -16.64 5.28 0.91
C ALA A 258 -15.59 5.56 2.00
N THR A 259 -14.44 4.89 1.97
CA THR A 259 -13.38 5.04 2.99
C THR A 259 -12.01 5.05 2.33
N PRO A 260 -11.06 5.86 2.81
CA PRO A 260 -9.69 5.83 2.30
C PRO A 260 -9.03 4.48 2.64
N ALA A 261 -8.08 4.05 1.81
CA ALA A 261 -7.21 2.90 2.11
C ALA A 261 -6.48 3.10 3.46
N TYR A 262 -5.97 4.31 3.67
CA TYR A 262 -5.26 4.72 4.87
C TYR A 262 -6.13 5.68 5.67
N ARG A 263 -6.57 5.24 6.86
CA ARG A 263 -7.31 6.11 7.78
C ARG A 263 -6.34 6.87 8.66
N THR A 264 -6.12 8.13 8.29
CA THR A 264 -5.34 9.08 9.09
C THR A 264 -6.28 10.05 9.80
N GLY A 265 -5.73 10.96 10.60
CA GLY A 265 -6.51 12.04 11.22
C GLY A 265 -7.02 13.10 10.23
N CYS A 266 -6.67 13.00 8.93
CA CYS A 266 -7.06 13.97 7.91
C CYS A 266 -7.34 13.27 6.57
N TRP A 267 -8.55 13.41 6.03
CA TRP A 267 -8.97 12.77 4.78
C TRP A 267 -9.15 13.82 3.70
N LEU A 268 -8.56 13.59 2.53
CA LEU A 268 -8.82 14.35 1.32
C LEU A 268 -9.91 13.63 0.51
N ARG A 269 -11.08 14.24 0.38
CA ARG A 269 -12.15 13.81 -0.53
C ARG A 269 -12.07 14.62 -1.81
N LEU A 270 -11.61 13.97 -2.86
CA LEU A 270 -11.30 14.60 -4.14
C LEU A 270 -12.29 14.15 -5.22
N VAL A 271 -12.98 15.11 -5.83
CA VAL A 271 -13.75 14.89 -7.05
C VAL A 271 -12.81 14.96 -8.26
N VAL A 272 -12.72 13.84 -8.98
CA VAL A 272 -11.89 13.68 -10.17
C VAL A 272 -12.82 13.72 -11.39
N PRO A 273 -12.75 14.76 -12.25
CA PRO A 273 -13.65 14.89 -13.38
C PRO A 273 -13.47 13.79 -14.44
N LYS A 274 -14.55 13.46 -15.15
CA LYS A 274 -14.50 12.69 -16.40
C LYS A 274 -13.42 13.25 -17.34
N GLY A 275 -12.67 12.36 -17.98
CA GLY A 275 -11.60 12.73 -18.91
C GLY A 275 -10.27 13.02 -18.24
N THR A 276 -10.22 13.12 -16.90
CA THR A 276 -8.94 13.19 -16.17
C THR A 276 -8.14 11.92 -16.45
N ARG A 277 -6.86 12.12 -16.75
CA ARG A 277 -5.88 11.04 -16.91
C ARG A 277 -5.67 10.33 -15.57
N ALA A 278 -5.68 9.00 -15.56
CA ALA A 278 -5.46 8.20 -14.37
C ALA A 278 -5.01 6.77 -14.72
N LEU A 279 -4.48 6.06 -13.72
CA LEU A 279 -4.18 4.64 -13.78
C LEU A 279 -4.96 3.90 -12.69
N TRP A 280 -5.82 2.97 -13.09
CA TRP A 280 -6.41 2.00 -12.17
C TRP A 280 -5.40 0.89 -11.87
N MET A 281 -5.02 0.73 -10.61
CA MET A 281 -4.02 -0.27 -10.20
C MET A 281 -4.61 -1.67 -10.08
N GLY A 282 -5.91 -1.76 -9.80
CA GLY A 282 -6.67 -3.00 -9.79
C GLY A 282 -6.11 -4.08 -8.86
N ARG A 283 -6.59 -5.30 -9.07
CA ARG A 283 -6.32 -6.45 -8.18
C ARG A 283 -4.90 -7.02 -8.29
N GLN A 284 -4.11 -6.52 -9.23
CA GLN A 284 -2.72 -6.91 -9.42
C GLN A 284 -1.76 -5.94 -8.71
N SER A 285 -2.25 -4.91 -8.01
CA SER A 285 -1.42 -4.09 -7.12
C SER A 285 -0.80 -4.93 -6.00
N HIS A 286 0.32 -4.47 -5.42
CA HIS A 286 0.81 -4.98 -4.13
C HIS A 286 -0.24 -4.83 -3.02
N HIS A 287 -1.18 -3.89 -3.18
CA HIS A 287 -2.22 -3.58 -2.20
C HIS A 287 -3.59 -3.50 -2.89
N PRO A 288 -4.16 -4.62 -3.36
CA PRO A 288 -5.37 -4.64 -4.18
C PRO A 288 -6.62 -4.11 -3.44
N TYR A 289 -6.62 -4.19 -2.11
CA TYR A 289 -7.71 -3.70 -1.25
C TYR A 289 -7.77 -2.17 -1.15
N GLU A 290 -6.73 -1.46 -1.56
CA GLU A 290 -6.71 0.01 -1.51
C GLU A 290 -7.64 0.65 -2.53
N ARG A 291 -8.11 -0.13 -3.51
CA ARG A 291 -8.94 0.33 -4.62
C ARG A 291 -8.27 1.55 -5.26
N GLU A 292 -6.98 1.40 -5.51
CA GLU A 292 -6.08 2.51 -5.83
C GLU A 292 -6.28 2.99 -7.27
N LEU A 293 -6.50 4.29 -7.37
CA LEU A 293 -6.42 5.07 -8.59
C LEU A 293 -5.22 6.01 -8.44
N ILE A 294 -4.25 5.92 -9.35
CA ILE A 294 -3.11 6.83 -9.39
C ILE A 294 -3.43 7.95 -10.37
N LEU A 295 -3.35 9.18 -9.87
CA LEU A 295 -3.53 10.39 -10.66
C LEU A 295 -2.16 10.97 -11.05
N PRO A 296 -2.08 11.68 -12.19
CA PRO A 296 -0.82 12.21 -12.71
C PRO A 296 -0.17 13.20 -11.76
N ARG A 297 1.13 13.39 -11.95
CA ARG A 297 1.90 14.39 -11.22
C ARG A 297 1.65 15.81 -11.71
N GLY A 298 1.86 16.80 -10.84
CA GLY A 298 1.66 18.22 -11.13
C GLY A 298 0.20 18.66 -11.10
N LEU A 299 -0.68 17.90 -10.44
CA LEU A 299 -2.10 18.24 -10.36
C LEU A 299 -2.32 19.47 -9.49
N THR A 300 -3.13 20.39 -9.98
CA THR A 300 -3.63 21.49 -9.15
C THR A 300 -4.97 21.09 -8.57
N ILE A 301 -5.05 21.15 -7.25
CA ILE A 301 -6.20 20.77 -6.44
C ILE A 301 -6.73 22.04 -5.81
N ARG A 302 -7.99 22.36 -6.06
CA ARG A 302 -8.69 23.44 -5.37
C ARG A 302 -9.39 22.86 -4.16
N ILE A 303 -9.12 23.44 -2.99
CA ILE A 303 -9.75 23.05 -1.74
C ILE A 303 -11.08 23.80 -1.64
N ASP A 304 -12.18 23.06 -1.72
CA ASP A 304 -13.53 23.61 -1.64
C ASP A 304 -13.86 24.06 -0.23
N ASP A 305 -13.68 23.15 0.73
CA ASP A 305 -14.08 23.33 2.11
C ASP A 305 -13.33 22.35 3.03
N VAL A 306 -13.34 22.63 4.34
CA VAL A 306 -12.70 21.81 5.37
C VAL A 306 -13.66 21.61 6.53
N TYR A 307 -14.01 20.35 6.78
CA TYR A 307 -14.91 19.95 7.84
C TYR A 307 -14.13 19.33 9.00
N LEU A 308 -14.39 19.80 10.22
CA LEU A 308 -13.97 19.07 11.41
C LEU A 308 -15.05 18.04 11.73
N ARG A 309 -14.68 16.76 11.68
CA ARG A 309 -15.55 15.63 12.06
C ARG A 309 -15.09 15.07 13.39
N ASP A 310 -15.94 14.27 14.01
CA ASP A 310 -15.55 13.52 15.21
C ASP A 310 -14.43 12.54 14.85
N GLY A 311 -13.23 12.82 15.34
CA GLY A 311 -12.05 11.97 15.17
C GLY A 311 -11.21 12.19 13.91
N HIS A 312 -11.59 13.08 12.98
CA HIS A 312 -10.76 13.44 11.82
C HIS A 312 -11.13 14.77 11.17
N VAL A 313 -10.22 15.33 10.38
CA VAL A 313 -10.46 16.44 9.46
C VAL A 313 -10.85 15.87 8.09
N GLU A 314 -11.85 16.42 7.44
CA GLU A 314 -12.21 16.08 6.05
C GLU A 314 -12.02 17.32 5.17
N ILE A 315 -11.15 17.22 4.17
CA ILE A 315 -10.86 18.26 3.18
C ILE A 315 -11.62 17.87 1.91
N ALA A 316 -12.63 18.67 1.53
CA ALA A 316 -13.31 18.52 0.25
C ALA A 316 -12.56 19.30 -0.83
N ALA A 317 -12.31 18.68 -1.96
CA ALA A 317 -11.53 19.28 -3.04
C ALA A 317 -11.96 18.80 -4.42
N THR A 318 -11.60 19.58 -5.44
CA THR A 318 -11.71 19.22 -6.85
C THR A 318 -10.40 19.44 -7.59
N ILE A 319 -10.17 18.69 -8.66
CA ILE A 319 -9.10 19.04 -9.61
C ILE A 319 -9.48 20.34 -10.33
N ALA A 320 -8.53 21.29 -10.38
CA ALA A 320 -8.68 22.61 -10.99
C ALA A 320 -8.29 22.63 -12.47
#